data_AF-A0A699S9I1-F1
#
_entry.id   AF-A0A699S9I1-F1
#
_cell.length_a   1.000
_cell.length_b   1.000
_cell.length_c   1.000
_cell.angle_alpha   90.00
_cell.angle_beta   90.00
_cell.angle_gamma   90.00
#
_symmetry.space_group_name_H-M   'P 1'
#
loop_
_entity.id
_entity.type
_entity.pdbx_description
1 polymer ?
#
loop_
_entity_poly.entity_id
_entity_poly.type
_entity_poly.pdbx_seq_one_letter_code
_entity_poly.pdbx_strand_id
1 'polypeptide(L)'
;IIINHFHFIKTLATMEWNQQTLTFLSQSFLDTLSPLPEPRRRAEKNLSDAADSPNFTLAVLRLVAEPSVDEQIRHSAAVNFKNHLKTRWGPSAAVPIPDAEKEQIKQLIVPLMLSAGPKIQAQLSEALAVIGNHDFPKLWPALLPELKTSLENAINVNDFVSVNGILATVNSLFKKFRYQYKSDPILLDLKYCLDNFAAPLLSTVENLSVKMSAAGGNVVVVKQLVEAQRLCCRIFYSLNFLDLPEFF
;
A
#
# COMPACT_ATOMS: atom_id res chain seq x y z
N ILE A 1 17.15 25.06 -20.26
CA ILE A 1 16.31 24.26 -19.33
C ILE A 1 16.73 22.79 -19.31
N ILE A 2 16.87 22.11 -20.46
CA ILE A 2 17.30 20.69 -20.52
C ILE A 2 18.72 20.44 -19.95
N ILE A 3 19.65 21.39 -20.10
CA ILE A 3 21.04 21.27 -19.61
C ILE A 3 21.11 21.22 -18.06
N ASN A 4 20.20 21.88 -17.35
CA ASN A 4 20.17 21.85 -15.88
C ASN A 4 19.61 20.53 -15.32
N HIS A 5 18.80 19.80 -16.09
CA HIS A 5 18.19 18.54 -15.67
C HIS A 5 19.20 17.38 -15.65
N PHE A 6 20.04 17.29 -16.68
CA PHE A 6 21.12 16.29 -16.75
C PHE A 6 22.23 16.56 -15.72
N HIS A 7 22.44 17.82 -15.35
CA HIS A 7 23.37 18.16 -14.30
C HIS A 7 22.82 17.74 -12.93
N PHE A 8 21.54 18.02 -12.64
CA PHE A 8 20.88 17.67 -11.37
C PHE A 8 20.90 16.18 -11.02
N ILE A 9 20.62 15.29 -11.98
CA ILE A 9 20.67 13.83 -11.75
C ILE A 9 22.12 13.36 -11.48
N LYS A 10 23.12 14.02 -12.06
CA LYS A 10 24.54 13.69 -11.83
C LYS A 10 25.15 14.31 -10.57
N THR A 11 24.54 15.35 -9.98
CA THR A 11 25.07 16.03 -8.78
C THR A 11 24.40 15.63 -7.46
N LEU A 12 23.27 14.92 -7.48
CA LEU A 12 22.65 14.44 -6.24
C LEU A 12 23.31 13.13 -5.80
N ALA A 13 24.25 13.22 -4.87
CA ALA A 13 24.74 12.06 -4.11
C ALA A 13 23.59 11.33 -3.38
N THR A 14 22.51 12.06 -3.05
CA THR A 14 21.28 11.59 -2.41
C THR A 14 20.10 12.45 -2.87
N MET A 15 18.96 11.86 -3.22
CA MET A 15 17.75 12.60 -3.62
C MET A 15 17.02 13.17 -2.40
N GLU A 16 17.49 14.31 -1.90
CA GLU A 16 16.86 15.02 -0.79
C GLU A 16 15.47 15.56 -1.16
N TRP A 17 14.55 15.54 -0.21
CA TRP A 17 13.23 16.14 -0.40
C TRP A 17 13.31 17.66 -0.29
N ASN A 18 13.21 18.33 -1.43
CA ASN A 18 13.22 19.79 -1.55
C ASN A 18 12.40 20.23 -2.78
N GLN A 19 12.26 21.54 -2.98
CA GLN A 19 11.47 22.09 -4.09
C GLN A 19 11.99 21.66 -5.49
N GLN A 20 13.30 21.45 -5.64
CA GLN A 20 13.88 21.01 -6.91
C GLN A 20 13.50 19.57 -7.22
N THR A 21 13.63 18.67 -6.24
CA THR A 21 13.19 17.27 -6.34
C THR A 21 11.70 17.18 -6.61
N LEU A 22 10.88 17.96 -5.89
CA LEU A 22 9.43 18.04 -6.10
C LEU A 22 9.10 18.45 -7.55
N THR A 23 9.76 19.50 -8.06
CA THR A 23 9.55 19.98 -9.43
C THR A 23 10.01 18.96 -10.46
N PHE A 24 11.17 18.34 -10.26
CA PHE A 24 11.72 17.30 -11.13
C PHE A 24 10.79 16.09 -11.25
N LEU A 25 10.37 15.53 -10.12
CA LEU A 25 9.49 14.36 -10.11
C LEU A 25 8.11 14.70 -10.66
N SER A 26 7.54 15.84 -10.28
CA SER A 26 6.22 16.28 -10.79
C SER A 26 6.22 16.40 -12.30
N GLN A 27 7.22 17.07 -12.88
CA GLN A 27 7.33 17.22 -14.33
C GLN A 27 7.57 15.87 -15.02
N SER A 28 8.44 15.03 -14.46
CA SER A 28 8.74 13.71 -15.03
C SER A 28 7.49 12.84 -15.05
N PHE A 29 6.76 12.73 -13.94
CA PHE A 29 5.52 11.95 -13.89
C PHE A 29 4.41 12.53 -14.76
N LEU A 30 4.31 13.86 -14.89
CA LEU A 30 3.38 14.47 -15.84
C LEU A 30 3.72 14.10 -17.29
N ASP A 31 5.00 14.16 -17.67
CA ASP A 31 5.47 13.86 -19.02
C ASP A 31 5.30 12.38 -19.40
N THR A 32 5.30 11.45 -18.42
CA THR A 32 4.95 10.02 -18.67
C THR A 32 3.51 9.84 -19.19
N LEU A 33 2.65 10.83 -18.99
CA LEU A 33 1.25 10.80 -19.41
C LEU A 33 1.02 11.52 -20.76
N SER A 34 2.08 12.05 -21.38
CA SER A 34 1.98 12.76 -22.65
C SER A 34 1.44 11.84 -23.77
N PRO A 35 0.54 12.32 -24.65
CA PRO A 35 0.13 11.54 -25.81
C PRO A 35 1.27 11.35 -26.82
N LEU A 36 2.29 12.21 -26.78
CA LEU A 36 3.44 12.17 -27.68
C LEU A 36 4.48 11.12 -27.20
N PRO A 37 5.10 10.34 -28.10
CA PRO A 37 6.09 9.33 -27.71
C PRO A 37 7.37 9.91 -27.09
N GLU A 38 7.90 11.00 -27.65
CA GLU A 38 9.20 11.53 -27.26
C GLU A 38 9.25 12.11 -25.84
N PRO A 39 8.27 12.92 -25.37
CA PRO A 39 8.21 13.32 -23.97
C PRO A 39 8.13 12.14 -23.00
N ARG A 40 7.30 11.13 -23.30
CA ARG A 40 7.17 9.93 -22.46
C ARG A 40 8.48 9.18 -22.32
N ARG A 41 9.13 8.85 -23.44
CA ARG A 41 10.42 8.12 -23.42
C ARG A 41 11.49 8.86 -22.64
N ARG A 42 11.57 10.18 -22.78
CA ARG A 42 12.52 10.98 -22.01
C ARG A 42 12.20 10.95 -20.52
N ALA A 43 10.94 11.07 -20.14
CA ALA A 43 10.51 11.03 -18.74
C ALA A 43 10.75 9.66 -18.10
N GLU A 44 10.39 8.58 -18.79
CA GLU A 44 10.66 7.20 -18.35
C GLU A 44 12.16 6.97 -18.18
N LYS A 45 12.98 7.45 -19.11
CA LYS A 45 14.44 7.40 -18.99
C LYS A 45 14.95 8.19 -17.79
N ASN A 46 14.48 9.43 -17.59
CA ASN A 46 14.89 10.26 -16.45
C ASN A 46 14.53 9.59 -15.11
N LEU A 47 13.33 9.02 -15.00
CA LEU A 47 12.88 8.30 -13.81
C LEU A 47 13.68 7.01 -13.60
N SER A 48 14.01 6.29 -14.68
CA SER A 48 14.86 5.10 -14.61
C SER A 48 16.28 5.44 -14.16
N ASP A 49 16.88 6.50 -14.73
CA ASP A 49 18.23 6.95 -14.37
C ASP A 49 18.25 7.48 -12.92
N ALA A 50 17.17 8.11 -12.44
CA ALA A 50 17.02 8.58 -11.06
C ALA A 50 16.68 7.47 -10.04
N ALA A 51 16.14 6.33 -10.49
CA ALA A 51 15.72 5.23 -9.63
C ALA A 51 16.88 4.55 -8.87
N ASP A 52 18.12 4.78 -9.30
CA ASP A 52 19.34 4.30 -8.64
C ASP A 52 19.89 5.28 -7.60
N SER A 53 19.33 6.49 -7.51
CA SER A 53 19.73 7.46 -6.49
C SER A 53 19.20 7.09 -5.10
N PRO A 54 20.00 7.21 -4.03
CA PRO A 54 19.52 7.04 -2.66
C PRO A 54 18.35 7.98 -2.36
N ASN A 55 17.37 7.54 -1.56
CA ASN A 55 16.14 8.25 -1.22
C ASN A 55 15.14 8.46 -2.37
N PHE A 56 15.38 7.90 -3.57
CA PHE A 56 14.41 8.02 -4.67
C PHE A 56 13.03 7.48 -4.28
N THR A 57 12.97 6.29 -3.69
CA THR A 57 11.69 5.64 -3.33
C THR A 57 10.92 6.47 -2.31
N LEU A 58 11.63 6.99 -1.31
CA LEU A 58 11.06 7.88 -0.30
C LEU A 58 10.61 9.22 -0.89
N ALA A 59 11.37 9.80 -1.82
CA ALA A 59 11.00 11.04 -2.50
C ALA A 59 9.72 10.85 -3.35
N VAL A 60 9.59 9.72 -4.05
CA VAL A 60 8.35 9.38 -4.78
C VAL A 60 7.19 9.21 -3.80
N LEU A 61 7.37 8.53 -2.66
CA LEU A 61 6.30 8.39 -1.67
C LEU A 61 5.86 9.75 -1.10
N ARG A 62 6.79 10.67 -0.85
CA ARG A 62 6.49 12.05 -0.41
C ARG A 62 5.75 12.83 -1.49
N LEU A 63 6.10 12.67 -2.76
CA LEU A 63 5.32 13.23 -3.87
C LEU A 63 3.88 12.70 -3.88
N VAL A 64 3.68 11.40 -3.66
CA VAL A 64 2.33 10.81 -3.54
C VAL A 64 1.57 11.40 -2.36
N ALA A 65 2.26 11.80 -1.28
CA ALA A 65 1.65 12.44 -0.11
C ALA A 65 1.36 13.94 -0.27
N GLU A 66 1.94 14.61 -1.27
CA GLU A 66 1.92 16.07 -1.40
C GLU A 66 0.58 16.59 -1.93
N PRO A 67 -0.29 17.23 -1.12
CA PRO A 67 -1.63 17.64 -1.55
C PRO A 67 -1.62 18.79 -2.57
N SER A 68 -0.53 19.56 -2.62
CA SER A 68 -0.37 20.65 -3.59
C SER A 68 -0.11 20.17 -5.02
N VAL A 69 0.21 18.89 -5.21
CA VAL A 69 0.44 18.27 -6.52
C VAL A 69 -0.87 17.68 -7.06
N ASP A 70 -1.09 17.85 -8.36
CA ASP A 70 -2.25 17.32 -9.07
C ASP A 70 -2.42 15.79 -8.87
N GLU A 71 -3.67 15.34 -8.68
CA GLU A 71 -3.99 13.94 -8.38
C GLU A 71 -3.50 12.98 -9.48
N GLN A 72 -3.51 13.40 -10.75
CA GLN A 72 -3.07 12.57 -11.87
C GLN A 72 -1.56 12.30 -11.79
N ILE A 73 -0.77 13.30 -11.39
CA ILE A 73 0.68 13.18 -11.17
C ILE A 73 0.94 12.25 -9.97
N ARG A 74 0.24 12.50 -8.84
CA ARG A 74 0.35 11.65 -7.63
C ARG A 74 -0.02 10.20 -7.91
N HIS A 75 -1.04 9.96 -8.73
CA HIS A 75 -1.45 8.62 -9.13
C HIS A 75 -0.37 7.94 -9.99
N SER A 76 0.19 8.64 -10.99
CA SER A 76 1.32 8.11 -11.80
C SER A 76 2.52 7.75 -10.91
N ALA A 77 2.84 8.62 -9.95
CA ALA A 77 3.88 8.38 -8.96
C ALA A 77 3.59 7.15 -8.08
N ALA A 78 2.34 6.95 -7.64
CA ALA A 78 1.95 5.78 -6.84
C ALA A 78 2.08 4.47 -7.63
N VAL A 79 1.74 4.49 -8.93
CA VAL A 79 1.96 3.34 -9.83
C VAL A 79 3.45 3.01 -9.95
N ASN A 80 4.29 4.04 -10.16
CA ASN A 80 5.74 3.87 -10.24
C ASN A 80 6.32 3.34 -8.92
N PHE A 81 5.94 3.93 -7.78
CA PHE A 81 6.35 3.52 -6.45
C PHE A 81 6.09 2.03 -6.22
N LYS A 82 4.86 1.56 -6.46
CA LYS A 82 4.52 0.13 -6.36
C LYS A 82 5.43 -0.75 -7.20
N ASN A 83 5.65 -0.38 -8.46
CA ASN A 83 6.48 -1.18 -9.39
C ASN A 83 7.96 -1.16 -8.98
N HIS A 84 8.44 -0.05 -8.43
CA HIS A 84 9.78 0.08 -7.88
C HIS A 84 9.97 -0.89 -6.68
N LEU A 85 9.01 -0.93 -5.75
CA LEU A 85 9.06 -1.90 -4.63
C LEU A 85 9.06 -3.36 -5.10
N LYS A 86 8.26 -3.71 -6.12
CA LYS A 86 8.20 -5.09 -6.66
C LYS A 86 9.56 -5.61 -7.12
N THR A 87 10.45 -4.73 -7.56
CA THR A 87 11.76 -5.10 -8.10
C THR A 87 12.90 -4.92 -7.10
N ARG A 88 12.73 -4.09 -6.06
CA ARG A 88 13.83 -3.70 -5.16
C ARG A 88 13.61 -3.97 -3.67
N TRP A 89 12.42 -4.42 -3.24
CA TRP A 89 12.16 -4.66 -1.82
C TRP A 89 12.74 -5.99 -1.31
N GLY A 90 12.55 -7.06 -2.08
CA GLY A 90 12.90 -8.43 -1.67
C GLY A 90 14.42 -8.66 -1.52
N PRO A 91 14.82 -9.69 -0.77
CA PRO A 91 16.24 -9.98 -0.47
C PRO A 91 17.07 -10.33 -1.71
N SER A 92 16.43 -10.76 -2.79
CA SER A 92 17.09 -11.13 -4.06
C SER A 92 17.17 -9.98 -5.07
N ALA A 93 16.82 -8.76 -4.66
CA ALA A 93 16.93 -7.59 -5.53
C ALA A 93 18.39 -7.31 -5.91
N ALA A 94 18.65 -7.07 -7.20
CA ALA A 94 19.99 -6.72 -7.68
C ALA A 94 20.48 -5.37 -7.11
N VAL A 95 19.56 -4.43 -6.92
CA VAL A 95 19.80 -3.13 -6.27
C VAL A 95 18.71 -2.92 -5.22
N PRO A 96 18.91 -3.40 -3.98
CA PRO A 96 17.89 -3.33 -2.94
C PRO A 96 17.73 -1.91 -2.38
N ILE A 97 16.52 -1.58 -1.94
CA ILE A 97 16.28 -0.34 -1.17
C ILE A 97 16.98 -0.47 0.20
N PRO A 98 17.75 0.53 0.65
CA PRO A 98 18.42 0.50 1.96
C PRO A 98 17.45 0.33 3.13
N ASP A 99 17.84 -0.42 4.17
CA ASP A 99 16.95 -0.72 5.30
C ASP A 99 16.44 0.55 6.03
N ALA A 100 17.28 1.58 6.16
CA ALA A 100 16.87 2.87 6.74
C ALA A 100 15.77 3.58 5.91
N GLU A 101 15.76 3.39 4.58
CA GLU A 101 14.72 3.91 3.70
C GLU A 101 13.46 3.03 3.79
N LYS A 102 13.62 1.70 3.89
CA LYS A 102 12.50 0.76 4.10
C LYS A 102 11.71 1.07 5.37
N GLU A 103 12.38 1.33 6.49
CA GLU A 103 11.71 1.65 7.75
C GLU A 103 10.92 2.96 7.68
N GLN A 104 11.44 3.98 6.99
CA GLN A 104 10.69 5.21 6.75
C GLN A 104 9.48 4.98 5.84
N ILE A 105 9.62 4.15 4.80
CA ILE A 105 8.49 3.77 3.94
C ILE A 105 7.40 3.08 4.74
N LYS A 106 7.74 2.13 5.61
CA LYS A 106 6.80 1.42 6.49
C LYS A 106 5.99 2.39 7.36
N GLN A 107 6.65 3.40 7.95
CA GLN A 107 6.00 4.40 8.80
C GLN A 107 5.03 5.31 8.03
N LEU A 108 5.28 5.57 6.74
CA LEU A 108 4.51 6.54 5.95
C LEU A 108 3.38 5.90 5.13
N ILE A 109 3.58 4.67 4.64
CA ILE A 109 2.71 4.07 3.63
C ILE A 109 1.29 3.79 4.16
N VAL A 110 1.15 3.36 5.42
CA VAL A 110 -0.17 3.02 5.99
C VAL A 110 -1.02 4.28 6.21
N PRO A 111 -0.54 5.33 6.92
CA PRO A 111 -1.31 6.58 7.06
C PRO A 111 -1.64 7.22 5.71
N LEU A 112 -0.72 7.16 4.74
CA LEU A 112 -0.94 7.71 3.42
C LEU A 112 -2.02 6.93 2.65
N MET A 113 -2.00 5.60 2.69
CA MET A 113 -3.03 4.76 2.07
C MET A 113 -4.44 5.07 2.62
N LEU A 114 -4.53 5.35 3.92
CA LEU A 114 -5.80 5.63 4.59
C LEU A 114 -6.35 7.02 4.27
N SER A 115 -5.48 8.00 4.06
CA SER A 115 -5.87 9.38 3.74
C SER A 115 -6.01 9.68 2.25
N ALA A 116 -5.56 8.77 1.37
CA ALA A 116 -5.55 8.95 -0.07
C ALA A 116 -6.92 8.70 -0.74
N GLY A 117 -7.13 9.35 -1.89
CA GLY A 117 -8.29 9.07 -2.75
C GLY A 117 -8.27 7.65 -3.35
N PRO A 118 -9.41 7.12 -3.83
CA PRO A 118 -9.57 5.70 -4.18
C PRO A 118 -8.53 5.14 -5.16
N LYS A 119 -8.12 5.94 -6.16
CA LYS A 119 -7.14 5.51 -7.17
C LYS A 119 -5.75 5.32 -6.56
N ILE A 120 -5.30 6.29 -5.76
CA ILE A 120 -3.98 6.26 -5.09
C ILE A 120 -3.99 5.19 -4.00
N GLN A 121 -5.07 5.12 -3.21
CA GLN A 121 -5.26 4.10 -2.18
C GLN A 121 -5.07 2.70 -2.76
N ALA A 122 -5.69 2.37 -3.90
CA ALA A 122 -5.53 1.07 -4.54
C ALA A 122 -4.06 0.74 -4.90
N GLN A 123 -3.30 1.72 -5.39
CA GLN A 123 -1.87 1.52 -5.69
C GLN A 123 -1.05 1.31 -4.42
N LEU A 124 -1.34 2.06 -3.35
CA LEU A 124 -0.66 1.94 -2.06
C LEU A 124 -1.00 0.63 -1.35
N SER A 125 -2.24 0.14 -1.44
CA SER A 125 -2.61 -1.19 -0.91
C SER A 125 -1.86 -2.31 -1.61
N GLU A 126 -1.67 -2.23 -2.93
CA GLU A 126 -0.84 -3.20 -3.66
C GLU A 126 0.64 -3.07 -3.28
N ALA A 127 1.17 -1.85 -3.12
CA ALA A 127 2.53 -1.61 -2.65
C ALA A 127 2.75 -2.20 -1.25
N LEU A 128 1.79 -2.02 -0.34
CA LEU A 128 1.81 -2.58 1.00
C LEU A 128 1.78 -4.11 0.98
N ALA A 129 1.03 -4.72 0.05
CA ALA A 129 1.04 -6.17 -0.13
C ALA A 129 2.42 -6.69 -0.60
N VAL A 130 3.13 -5.93 -1.45
CA VAL A 130 4.50 -6.27 -1.87
C VAL A 130 5.44 -6.28 -0.66
N ILE A 131 5.40 -5.22 0.16
CA ILE A 131 6.21 -5.14 1.39
C ILE A 131 5.85 -6.29 2.33
N GLY A 132 4.55 -6.51 2.55
CA GLY A 132 4.05 -7.56 3.44
C GLY A 132 4.45 -8.97 3.02
N ASN A 133 4.54 -9.27 1.73
CA ASN A 133 5.01 -10.58 1.26
C ASN A 133 6.44 -10.92 1.69
N HIS A 134 7.26 -9.91 1.97
CA HIS A 134 8.65 -10.09 2.41
C HIS A 134 8.79 -9.92 3.93
N ASP A 135 8.12 -8.91 4.49
CA ASP A 135 8.42 -8.46 5.85
C ASP A 135 7.37 -8.93 6.87
N PHE A 136 6.14 -9.25 6.46
CA PHE A 136 5.06 -9.59 7.37
C PHE A 136 4.99 -11.09 7.72
N PRO A 137 4.86 -11.48 9.01
CA PRO A 137 4.75 -10.63 10.20
C PRO A 137 6.09 -10.32 10.89
N LYS A 138 7.14 -11.10 10.65
CA LYS A 138 8.34 -11.13 11.50
C LYS A 138 9.16 -9.83 11.49
N LEU A 139 9.32 -9.21 10.33
CA LEU A 139 10.10 -7.98 10.14
C LEU A 139 9.21 -6.72 10.18
N TRP A 140 7.89 -6.89 10.38
CA TRP A 140 6.96 -5.78 10.53
C TRP A 140 5.76 -6.15 11.44
N PRO A 141 6.00 -6.47 12.72
CA PRO A 141 4.97 -6.92 13.64
C PRO A 141 3.98 -5.81 14.05
N ALA A 142 4.30 -4.55 13.80
CA ALA A 142 3.42 -3.41 14.10
C ALA A 142 2.29 -3.22 13.06
N LEU A 143 2.41 -3.81 11.86
CA LEU A 143 1.49 -3.58 10.75
C LEU A 143 0.05 -4.02 11.08
N LEU A 144 -0.14 -5.23 11.62
CA LEU A 144 -1.48 -5.75 11.89
C LEU A 144 -2.19 -5.01 13.03
N PRO A 145 -1.53 -4.68 14.17
CA PRO A 145 -2.10 -3.77 15.17
C PRO A 145 -2.50 -2.40 14.62
N GLU A 146 -1.69 -1.81 13.74
CA GLU A 146 -2.00 -0.53 13.10
C GLU A 146 -3.23 -0.61 12.18
N LEU A 147 -3.30 -1.65 11.34
CA LEU A 147 -4.46 -1.91 10.48
C LEU A 147 -5.73 -2.18 11.29
N LYS A 148 -5.63 -2.91 12.41
CA LYS A 148 -6.74 -3.15 13.33
C LYS A 148 -7.28 -1.83 13.88
N THR A 149 -6.41 -0.99 14.44
CA THR A 149 -6.80 0.31 15.04
C THR A 149 -7.45 1.20 13.98
N SER A 150 -6.86 1.25 12.79
CA SER A 150 -7.40 2.01 11.65
C SER A 150 -8.76 1.50 11.20
N LEU A 151 -8.98 0.18 11.22
CA LEU A 151 -10.25 -0.45 10.87
C LEU A 151 -11.36 -0.07 11.86
N GLU A 152 -11.08 -0.19 13.16
CA GLU A 152 -12.00 0.19 14.23
C GLU A 152 -12.41 1.66 14.10
N ASN A 153 -11.43 2.56 13.88
CA ASN A 153 -11.69 3.98 13.67
C ASN A 153 -12.57 4.25 12.45
N ALA A 154 -12.26 3.62 11.30
CA ALA A 154 -13.03 3.80 10.07
C ALA A 154 -14.47 3.30 10.19
N ILE A 155 -14.71 2.18 10.88
CA ILE A 155 -16.04 1.65 11.16
C ILE A 155 -16.85 2.60 12.04
N ASN A 156 -16.23 3.19 13.07
CA ASN A 156 -16.89 4.10 14.01
C ASN A 156 -17.40 5.38 13.33
N VAL A 157 -16.64 5.92 12.39
CA VAL A 157 -17.02 7.13 11.64
C VAL A 157 -17.79 6.86 10.34
N ASN A 158 -18.15 5.60 10.06
CA ASN A 158 -18.81 5.15 8.83
C ASN A 158 -18.03 5.46 7.54
N ASP A 159 -16.69 5.48 7.59
CA ASP A 159 -15.85 5.61 6.40
C ASP A 159 -15.65 4.25 5.73
N PHE A 160 -16.67 3.81 4.99
CA PHE A 160 -16.65 2.50 4.34
C PHE A 160 -15.67 2.43 3.15
N VAL A 161 -15.15 3.56 2.66
CA VAL A 161 -14.08 3.56 1.65
C VAL A 161 -12.79 3.07 2.33
N SER A 162 -12.43 3.67 3.45
CA SER A 162 -11.26 3.25 4.24
C SER A 162 -11.39 1.83 4.78
N VAL A 163 -12.57 1.44 5.25
CA VAL A 163 -12.84 0.03 5.67
C VAL A 163 -12.51 -0.95 4.55
N ASN A 164 -12.99 -0.69 3.33
CA ASN A 164 -12.71 -1.55 2.17
C ASN A 164 -11.21 -1.58 1.83
N GLY A 165 -10.53 -0.43 1.85
CA GLY A 165 -9.09 -0.34 1.61
C GLY A 165 -8.28 -1.18 2.62
N ILE A 166 -8.62 -1.08 3.91
CA ILE A 166 -7.95 -1.82 4.99
C ILE A 166 -8.21 -3.33 4.85
N LEU A 167 -9.46 -3.74 4.68
CA LEU A 167 -9.81 -5.16 4.52
C LEU A 167 -9.20 -5.76 3.24
N ALA A 168 -9.06 -4.99 2.16
CA ALA A 168 -8.40 -5.42 0.94
C ALA A 168 -6.90 -5.68 1.15
N THR A 169 -6.23 -4.81 1.93
CA THR A 169 -4.85 -5.00 2.38
C THR A 169 -4.71 -6.26 3.23
N VAL A 170 -5.51 -6.40 4.29
CA VAL A 170 -5.46 -7.57 5.19
C VAL A 170 -5.71 -8.87 4.43
N ASN A 171 -6.73 -8.91 3.57
CA ASN A 171 -7.00 -10.05 2.69
C ASN A 171 -5.80 -10.38 1.80
N SER A 172 -5.07 -9.38 1.31
CA SER A 172 -3.89 -9.61 0.48
C SER A 172 -2.72 -10.18 1.28
N LEU A 173 -2.51 -9.71 2.52
CA LEU A 173 -1.51 -10.28 3.44
C LEU A 173 -1.84 -11.74 3.78
N PHE A 174 -3.11 -12.05 4.07
CA PHE A 174 -3.50 -13.38 4.55
C PHE A 174 -3.63 -14.42 3.43
N LYS A 175 -3.72 -14.00 2.15
CA LYS A 175 -3.66 -14.92 1.01
C LYS A 175 -2.43 -15.82 1.04
N LYS A 176 -1.32 -15.39 1.69
CA LYS A 176 -0.11 -16.19 1.81
C LYS A 176 -0.31 -17.54 2.48
N PHE A 177 -1.34 -17.69 3.32
CA PHE A 177 -1.68 -18.95 3.99
C PHE A 177 -2.44 -19.94 3.11
N ARG A 178 -3.04 -19.46 2.02
CA ARG A 178 -3.78 -20.31 1.10
C ARG A 178 -2.82 -21.19 0.32
N TYR A 179 -3.22 -22.43 0.11
CA TYR A 179 -2.50 -23.47 -0.63
C TYR A 179 -1.09 -23.77 -0.07
N GLN A 180 -0.82 -23.39 1.18
CA GLN A 180 0.43 -23.74 1.86
C GLN A 180 0.35 -25.14 2.47
N TYR A 181 1.51 -25.79 2.59
CA TYR A 181 1.64 -26.98 3.41
C TYR A 181 1.77 -26.58 4.89
N LYS A 182 1.18 -27.38 5.79
CA LYS A 182 1.35 -27.22 7.23
C LYS A 182 2.84 -27.35 7.57
N SER A 183 3.41 -26.28 8.10
CA SER A 183 4.80 -26.21 8.57
C SER A 183 4.89 -25.23 9.73
N ASP A 184 5.81 -25.46 10.66
CA ASP A 184 5.92 -24.63 11.88
C ASP A 184 6.06 -23.12 11.58
N PRO A 185 6.85 -22.67 10.57
CA PRO A 185 6.93 -21.24 10.26
C PRO A 185 5.59 -20.65 9.82
N ILE A 186 4.82 -21.38 9.00
CA ILE A 186 3.51 -20.94 8.52
C ILE A 186 2.48 -20.95 9.66
N LEU A 187 2.51 -21.97 10.53
CA LEU A 187 1.61 -22.07 11.68
C LEU A 187 1.88 -20.98 12.72
N LEU A 188 3.14 -20.61 12.95
CA LEU A 188 3.51 -19.48 13.82
C LEU A 188 3.00 -18.15 13.26
N ASP A 189 3.20 -17.90 11.96
CA ASP A 189 2.69 -16.72 11.30
C ASP A 189 1.14 -16.67 11.34
N LEU A 190 0.49 -17.81 11.11
CA LEU A 190 -0.97 -17.92 11.16
C LEU A 190 -1.49 -17.67 12.57
N LYS A 191 -0.85 -18.25 13.59
CA LYS A 191 -1.20 -18.03 15.00
C LYS A 191 -1.11 -16.55 15.36
N TYR A 192 -0.02 -15.87 14.99
CA TYR A 192 0.10 -14.44 15.18
C TYR A 192 -1.07 -13.67 14.54
N CYS A 193 -1.46 -14.02 13.30
CA CYS A 193 -2.60 -13.37 12.64
C CYS A 193 -3.94 -13.65 13.35
N LEU A 194 -4.16 -14.88 13.83
CA LEU A 194 -5.36 -15.26 14.58
C LEU A 194 -5.45 -14.50 15.90
N ASP A 195 -4.38 -14.51 16.69
CA ASP A 195 -4.31 -13.85 18.00
C ASP A 195 -4.61 -12.35 17.90
N ASN A 196 -4.23 -11.71 16.77
CA ASN A 196 -4.38 -10.26 16.58
C ASN A 196 -5.64 -9.86 15.79
N PHE A 197 -6.20 -10.73 14.94
CA PHE A 197 -7.23 -10.33 13.97
C PHE A 197 -8.50 -11.19 13.95
N ALA A 198 -8.55 -12.34 14.63
CA ALA A 198 -9.76 -13.17 14.65
C ALA A 198 -10.95 -12.47 15.34
N ALA A 199 -10.74 -11.92 16.54
CA ALA A 199 -11.77 -11.15 17.25
C ALA A 199 -12.17 -9.85 16.53
N PRO A 200 -11.22 -9.01 16.03
CA PRO A 200 -11.57 -7.85 15.20
C PRO A 200 -12.36 -8.20 13.94
N LEU A 201 -12.07 -9.33 13.30
CA LEU A 201 -12.81 -9.78 12.11
C LEU A 201 -14.29 -10.05 12.45
N LEU A 202 -14.55 -10.77 13.55
CA LEU A 202 -15.91 -11.08 13.99
C LEU A 202 -16.68 -9.79 14.34
N SER A 203 -16.08 -8.94 15.17
CA SER A 203 -16.66 -7.64 15.53
C SER A 203 -16.95 -6.78 14.29
N THR A 204 -16.05 -6.80 13.29
CA THR A 204 -16.26 -6.10 12.02
C THR A 204 -17.48 -6.63 11.27
N VAL A 205 -17.64 -7.96 11.16
CA VAL A 205 -18.79 -8.58 10.50
C VAL A 205 -20.11 -8.20 11.19
N GLU A 206 -20.16 -8.23 12.52
CA GLU A 206 -21.34 -7.84 13.29
C GLU A 206 -21.69 -6.36 13.06
N ASN A 207 -20.70 -5.47 13.16
CA ASN A 207 -20.87 -4.04 12.91
C ASN A 207 -21.34 -3.74 11.48
N LEU A 208 -20.76 -4.39 10.48
CA LEU A 208 -21.17 -4.22 9.08
C LEU A 208 -22.60 -4.71 8.85
N SER A 209 -23.01 -5.80 9.48
CA SER A 209 -24.36 -6.34 9.38
C SER A 209 -25.40 -5.38 9.94
N VAL A 210 -25.16 -4.82 11.14
CA VAL A 210 -26.03 -3.80 11.75
C VAL A 210 -26.13 -2.55 10.86
N LYS A 211 -24.99 -2.05 10.37
CA LYS A 211 -24.94 -0.86 9.49
C LYS A 211 -25.62 -1.12 8.14
N MET A 212 -25.57 -2.34 7.62
CA MET A 212 -26.26 -2.73 6.38
C MET A 212 -27.78 -2.72 6.55
N SER A 213 -28.30 -3.24 7.66
CA SER A 213 -29.72 -3.15 7.99
C SER A 213 -30.19 -1.70 8.18
N ALA A 214 -29.32 -0.83 8.69
CA ALA A 214 -29.60 0.59 8.91
C ALA A 214 -29.41 1.48 7.66
N ALA A 215 -28.83 0.97 6.57
CA ALA A 215 -28.44 1.78 5.40
C ALA A 215 -29.62 2.35 4.59
N GLY A 216 -30.87 2.00 4.91
CA GLY A 216 -32.07 2.63 4.37
C GLY A 216 -32.21 2.57 2.84
N GLY A 217 -31.54 1.62 2.18
CA GLY A 217 -31.56 1.49 0.72
C GLY A 217 -30.60 2.41 -0.04
N ASN A 218 -29.67 3.11 0.63
CA ASN A 218 -28.62 3.87 -0.07
C ASN A 218 -27.69 2.91 -0.84
N VAL A 219 -27.87 2.82 -2.16
CA VAL A 219 -27.15 1.89 -3.02
C VAL A 219 -25.63 2.05 -2.95
N VAL A 220 -25.12 3.28 -2.80
CA VAL A 220 -23.67 3.53 -2.72
C VAL A 220 -23.10 2.93 -1.43
N VAL A 221 -23.74 3.23 -0.29
CA VAL A 221 -23.33 2.73 1.02
C VAL A 221 -23.49 1.21 1.09
N VAL A 222 -24.61 0.67 0.61
CA VAL A 222 -24.85 -0.78 0.58
C VAL A 222 -23.79 -1.50 -0.24
N LYS A 223 -23.38 -0.97 -1.41
CA LYS A 223 -22.30 -1.56 -2.21
C LYS A 223 -20.98 -1.62 -1.44
N GLN A 224 -20.64 -0.55 -0.72
CA GLN A 224 -19.41 -0.50 0.09
C GLN A 224 -19.46 -1.50 1.25
N LEU A 225 -20.61 -1.62 1.94
CA LEU A 225 -20.82 -2.58 3.01
C LEU A 225 -20.77 -4.03 2.53
N VAL A 226 -21.35 -4.33 1.36
CA VAL A 226 -21.32 -5.66 0.74
C VAL A 226 -19.88 -6.04 0.33
N GLU A 227 -19.11 -5.11 -0.23
CA GLU A 227 -17.69 -5.38 -0.54
C GLU A 227 -16.88 -5.65 0.73
N ALA A 228 -17.13 -4.89 1.80
CA ALA A 228 -16.48 -5.10 3.09
C ALA A 228 -16.81 -6.49 3.66
N GLN A 229 -18.09 -6.88 3.62
CA GLN A 229 -18.53 -8.21 4.04
C GLN A 229 -17.89 -9.33 3.20
N ARG A 230 -17.81 -9.15 1.88
CA ARG A 230 -17.11 -10.07 0.97
C ARG A 230 -15.65 -10.22 1.34
N LEU A 231 -14.96 -9.11 1.66
CA LEU A 231 -13.56 -9.15 2.09
C LEU A 231 -13.41 -9.87 3.44
N CYS A 232 -14.30 -9.65 4.41
CA CYS A 232 -14.32 -10.39 5.67
C CYS A 232 -14.42 -11.91 5.43
N CYS A 233 -15.32 -12.37 4.55
CA CYS A 233 -15.43 -13.80 4.22
C CYS A 233 -14.14 -14.36 3.59
N ARG A 234 -13.43 -13.57 2.78
CA ARG A 234 -12.14 -13.99 2.18
C ARG A 234 -11.02 -14.03 3.20
N ILE A 235 -11.01 -13.12 4.17
CA ILE A 235 -10.07 -13.12 5.29
C ILE A 235 -10.33 -14.36 6.14
N PHE A 236 -11.58 -14.60 6.52
CA PHE A 236 -12.01 -15.81 7.24
C PHE A 236 -11.54 -17.08 6.53
N TYR A 237 -11.81 -17.20 5.22
CA TYR A 237 -11.34 -18.33 4.42
C TYR A 237 -9.82 -18.52 4.47
N SER A 238 -9.04 -17.44 4.51
CA SER A 238 -7.57 -17.52 4.54
C SER A 238 -7.06 -17.99 5.91
N LEU A 239 -7.69 -17.51 6.99
CA LEU A 239 -7.35 -17.90 8.35
C LEU A 239 -7.72 -19.35 8.66
N ASN A 240 -8.75 -19.88 8.00
CA ASN A 240 -9.24 -21.25 8.16
C ASN A 240 -8.75 -22.22 7.07
N PHE A 241 -7.83 -21.79 6.20
CA PHE A 241 -7.44 -22.58 5.03
C PHE A 241 -6.72 -23.88 5.42
N LEU A 242 -5.83 -23.81 6.41
CA LEU A 242 -5.02 -24.94 6.83
C LEU A 242 -5.75 -25.85 7.82
N ASP A 243 -6.52 -25.25 8.72
CA ASP A 243 -7.32 -25.93 9.73
C ASP A 243 -8.39 -24.97 10.25
N LEU A 244 -9.36 -25.49 11.01
CA LEU A 244 -10.31 -24.70 11.77
C LEU A 244 -9.67 -24.30 13.12
N PRO A 245 -9.32 -23.02 13.34
CA PRO A 245 -8.77 -22.55 14.60
C PRO A 245 -9.83 -22.56 15.71
N GLU A 246 -9.42 -22.85 16.95
CA GLU A 246 -10.31 -22.95 18.12
C GLU A 246 -11.15 -21.69 18.40
N PHE A 247 -10.69 -20.52 17.95
CA PHE A 247 -11.43 -19.27 18.13
C PHE A 247 -12.77 -19.21 17.36
N PHE A 248 -12.84 -19.82 16.16
CA PHE A 248 -13.99 -19.73 15.26
C PHE A 248 -14.92 -20.92 15.44
#